data_AF-A0A401WZS0-F1
#
_entry.id   AF-A0A401WZS0-F1
#
_cell.length_a   1.000
_cell.length_b   1.000
_cell.length_c   1.000
_cell.angle_alpha   90.00
_cell.angle_beta   90.00
_cell.angle_gamma   90.00
#
_symmetry.space_group_name_H-M   'P 1'
#
loop_
_entity.id
_entity.type
_entity.pdbx_description
1 polymer ?
#
loop_
_entity_poly.entity_id
_entity_poly.type
_entity_poly.pdbx_seq_one_letter_code
_entity_poly.pdbx_strand_id
1 'polypeptide(L)'
;MTEQTTVTNTQANQSKPAQTPPYPTAAALPTQQAPKNIRFDFNEGCRVHLPLLEETEGTWRIELTDLDTGNILFAQAGLSQALVRSSKRWYVRFGITVWQDHTAEDGKVTSTQVFSHAYDSKDKQVLIIFPVGTLGDTLAWVPYATRFAEVRQARVTCAMSELLIPLFQNAYPHINFVTHDDVRTNKLTEQAYATYYLGLFFDDAACDWQPSDFRLVGIA
;
A
#
# COMPACT_ATOMS: atom_id res chain seq x y z
N MET A 1 -38.49 -22.06 52.27
CA MET A 1 -38.13 -20.65 52.01
C MET A 1 -36.66 -20.51 52.38
N THR A 2 -35.79 -20.58 51.38
CA THR A 2 -34.34 -20.48 51.55
C THR A 2 -33.86 -19.58 50.42
N GLU A 3 -33.53 -18.35 50.77
CA GLU A 3 -33.05 -17.31 49.86
C GLU A 3 -31.59 -17.59 49.47
N GLN A 4 -31.30 -17.64 48.17
CA GLN A 4 -29.94 -17.60 47.63
C GLN A 4 -29.60 -16.15 47.28
N THR A 5 -28.71 -15.54 48.05
CA THR A 5 -28.11 -14.25 47.74
C THR A 5 -27.05 -14.42 46.67
N THR A 6 -27.31 -13.90 45.48
CA THR A 6 -26.34 -13.85 44.36
C THR A 6 -25.43 -12.63 44.56
N VAL A 7 -24.13 -12.86 44.67
CA VAL A 7 -23.11 -11.79 44.72
C VAL A 7 -22.60 -11.56 43.30
N THR A 8 -23.04 -10.48 42.66
CA THR A 8 -22.56 -10.07 41.33
C THR A 8 -21.24 -9.31 41.48
N ASN A 9 -20.16 -9.91 40.99
CA ASN A 9 -18.83 -9.32 40.99
C ASN A 9 -18.65 -8.49 39.70
N THR A 10 -18.88 -7.18 39.76
CA THR A 10 -18.74 -6.28 38.61
C THR A 10 -17.28 -5.84 38.47
N GLN A 11 -16.49 -6.54 37.64
CA GLN A 11 -15.19 -6.04 37.20
C GLN A 11 -15.39 -4.99 36.11
N ALA A 12 -15.07 -3.75 36.44
CA ALA A 12 -15.02 -2.64 35.50
C ALA A 12 -13.89 -2.87 34.48
N ASN A 13 -14.27 -3.03 33.22
CA ASN A 13 -13.34 -3.15 32.10
C ASN A 13 -12.75 -1.76 31.79
N GLN A 14 -11.54 -1.48 32.28
CA GLN A 14 -10.82 -0.27 31.92
C GLN A 14 -10.30 -0.39 30.48
N SER A 15 -10.87 0.39 29.58
CA SER A 15 -10.42 0.51 28.20
C SER A 15 -9.00 1.09 28.16
N LYS A 16 -8.05 0.30 27.65
CA LYS A 16 -6.67 0.69 27.36
C LYS A 16 -6.68 1.88 26.39
N PRO A 17 -5.87 2.94 26.60
CA PRO A 17 -5.82 4.08 25.69
C PRO A 17 -5.44 3.63 24.27
N ALA A 18 -6.09 4.20 23.26
CA ALA A 18 -5.83 3.91 21.86
C ALA A 18 -4.35 4.20 21.55
N GLN A 19 -3.57 3.15 21.32
CA GLN A 19 -2.17 3.26 20.94
C GLN A 19 -2.09 3.84 19.53
N THR A 20 -1.26 4.88 19.35
CA THR A 20 -0.93 5.39 18.02
C THR A 20 -0.40 4.24 17.17
N PRO A 21 -0.92 4.03 15.93
CA PRO A 21 -0.46 2.94 15.08
C PRO A 21 1.04 3.07 14.80
N PRO A 22 1.77 1.94 14.70
CA PRO A 22 3.23 1.92 14.58
C PRO A 22 3.74 2.56 13.28
N TYR A 23 2.89 2.71 12.28
CA TYR A 23 3.17 3.37 11.01
C TYR A 23 2.17 4.49 10.74
N PRO A 24 2.54 5.55 10.00
CA PRO A 24 1.59 6.46 9.38
C PRO A 24 0.64 5.68 8.45
N THR A 25 -0.62 6.08 8.40
CA THR A 25 -1.63 5.43 7.55
C THR A 25 -1.48 5.85 6.10
N ALA A 26 -1.65 4.90 5.17
CA ALA A 26 -1.76 5.21 3.75
C ALA A 26 -2.95 6.15 3.45
N ALA A 27 -2.88 6.85 2.32
CA ALA A 27 -3.97 7.71 1.87
C ALA A 27 -5.30 6.95 1.75
N ALA A 28 -6.40 7.59 2.14
CA ALA A 28 -7.73 6.97 2.12
C ALA A 28 -8.20 6.61 0.69
N LEU A 29 -7.90 7.48 -0.28
CA LEU A 29 -8.15 7.25 -1.69
C LEU A 29 -6.83 7.09 -2.45
N PRO A 30 -6.83 6.38 -3.59
CA PRO A 30 -5.65 6.32 -4.43
C PRO A 30 -5.22 7.71 -4.93
N THR A 31 -3.91 7.97 -4.94
CA THR A 31 -3.35 9.31 -5.09
C THR A 31 -3.26 9.79 -6.54
N GLN A 32 -3.09 8.88 -7.50
CA GLN A 32 -2.95 9.22 -8.91
C GLN A 32 -4.32 9.29 -9.60
N GLN A 33 -4.46 10.22 -10.54
CA GLN A 33 -5.67 10.38 -11.35
C GLN A 33 -5.47 9.74 -12.72
N ALA A 34 -6.56 9.17 -13.25
CA ALA A 34 -6.63 8.57 -14.57
C ALA A 34 -7.94 9.00 -15.27
N PRO A 35 -8.09 8.76 -16.59
CA PRO A 35 -9.32 9.07 -17.31
C PRO A 35 -10.57 8.45 -16.66
N LYS A 36 -11.74 9.03 -16.97
CA LYS A 36 -13.04 8.59 -16.44
C LYS A 36 -13.11 8.58 -14.91
N ASN A 37 -12.44 9.52 -14.25
CA ASN A 37 -12.39 9.65 -12.78
C ASN A 37 -11.83 8.41 -12.06
N ILE A 38 -11.13 7.53 -12.77
CA ILE A 38 -10.40 6.42 -12.17
C ILE A 38 -9.26 7.01 -11.32
N ARG A 39 -8.99 6.38 -10.18
CA ARG A 39 -7.81 6.68 -9.38
C ARG A 39 -6.99 5.42 -9.14
N PHE A 40 -5.69 5.56 -9.06
CA PHE A 40 -4.81 4.44 -8.74
C PHE A 40 -3.60 4.90 -7.92
N ASP A 41 -2.92 3.98 -7.26
CA ASP A 41 -1.58 4.18 -6.71
C ASP A 41 -0.95 2.83 -6.34
N PHE A 42 0.25 2.90 -5.76
CA PHE A 42 0.99 1.76 -5.25
C PHE A 42 1.30 1.91 -3.75
N ASN A 43 0.37 2.52 -3.02
CA ASN A 43 0.48 2.72 -1.57
C ASN A 43 -0.09 1.49 -0.86
N GLU A 44 0.78 0.74 -0.16
CA GLU A 44 0.45 -0.59 0.42
C GLU A 44 0.03 -1.62 -0.64
N GLY A 45 0.78 -1.70 -1.73
CA GLY A 45 0.44 -2.54 -2.89
C GLY A 45 -0.34 -1.77 -3.96
N CYS A 46 -0.84 -2.44 -4.98
CA CYS A 46 -1.58 -1.82 -6.08
C CYS A 46 -3.03 -1.56 -5.68
N ARG A 47 -3.47 -0.30 -5.76
CA ARG A 47 -4.86 0.10 -5.47
C ARG A 47 -5.47 0.79 -6.67
N VAL A 48 -6.70 0.43 -7.02
CA VAL A 48 -7.45 1.03 -8.12
C VAL A 48 -8.89 1.31 -7.68
N HIS A 49 -9.30 2.56 -7.75
CA HIS A 49 -10.67 2.99 -7.51
C HIS A 49 -11.36 3.25 -8.85
N LEU A 50 -12.42 2.46 -9.10
CA LEU A 50 -13.30 2.56 -10.24
C LEU A 50 -14.60 3.25 -9.77
N PRO A 51 -14.94 4.43 -10.31
CA PRO A 51 -16.14 5.15 -9.89
C PRO A 51 -17.41 4.42 -10.33
N LEU A 52 -18.53 4.79 -9.72
CA LEU A 52 -19.84 4.29 -10.13
C LEU A 52 -20.15 4.73 -11.56
N LEU A 53 -20.48 3.74 -12.40
CA LEU A 53 -21.06 3.93 -13.73
C LEU A 53 -22.57 3.98 -13.65
N GLU A 54 -23.19 4.76 -14.53
CA GLU A 54 -24.62 4.66 -14.80
C GLU A 54 -24.94 3.33 -15.50
N GLU A 55 -26.19 2.85 -15.39
CA GLU A 55 -26.60 1.58 -16.03
C GLU A 55 -26.40 1.60 -17.56
N THR A 56 -26.53 2.78 -18.17
CA THR A 56 -26.31 3.02 -19.61
C THR A 56 -24.84 2.97 -20.01
N GLU A 57 -23.93 3.13 -19.06
CA GLU A 57 -22.49 3.13 -19.26
C GLU A 57 -21.86 1.74 -19.16
N GLY A 58 -22.66 0.70 -18.90
CA GLY A 58 -22.18 -0.69 -18.84
C GLY A 58 -21.40 -0.99 -17.54
N THR A 59 -20.32 -1.75 -17.65
CA THR A 59 -19.56 -2.25 -16.49
C THR A 59 -18.06 -2.14 -16.67
N TRP A 60 -17.33 -2.06 -15.58
CA TRP A 60 -15.88 -2.17 -15.57
C TRP A 60 -15.41 -3.62 -15.63
N ARG A 61 -14.27 -3.80 -16.28
CA ARG A 61 -13.41 -4.98 -16.17
C ARG A 61 -11.99 -4.53 -15.87
N ILE A 62 -11.32 -5.21 -14.95
CA ILE A 62 -9.99 -4.85 -14.48
C ILE A 62 -9.10 -6.09 -14.40
N GLU A 63 -7.82 -5.89 -14.71
CA GLU A 63 -6.76 -6.86 -14.56
C GLU A 63 -5.55 -6.22 -13.86
N LEU A 64 -5.00 -6.96 -12.89
CA LEU A 64 -3.71 -6.66 -12.28
C LEU A 64 -2.71 -7.74 -12.70
N THR A 65 -1.55 -7.35 -13.21
CA THR A 65 -0.50 -8.26 -13.66
C THR A 65 0.81 -8.03 -12.92
N ASP A 66 1.64 -9.06 -12.85
CA ASP A 66 3.06 -8.91 -12.54
C ASP A 66 3.82 -8.73 -13.86
N LEU A 67 4.41 -7.55 -14.07
CA LEU A 67 5.12 -7.22 -15.31
C LEU A 67 6.47 -7.92 -15.44
N ASP A 68 7.03 -8.46 -14.35
CA ASP A 68 8.28 -9.22 -14.42
C ASP A 68 8.04 -10.65 -14.91
N THR A 69 6.91 -11.25 -14.54
CA THR A 69 6.58 -12.64 -14.90
C THR A 69 5.52 -12.77 -15.99
N GLY A 70 4.75 -11.71 -16.26
CA GLY A 70 3.60 -11.72 -17.18
C GLY A 70 2.34 -12.38 -16.59
N ASN A 71 2.36 -12.77 -15.31
CA ASN A 71 1.23 -13.45 -14.69
C ASN A 71 0.08 -12.48 -14.40
N ILE A 72 -1.15 -12.93 -14.64
CA ILE A 72 -2.35 -12.26 -14.16
C ILE A 72 -2.51 -12.59 -12.67
N LEU A 73 -2.37 -11.57 -11.83
CA LEU A 73 -2.51 -11.70 -10.37
C LEU A 73 -3.96 -11.60 -9.92
N PHE A 74 -4.77 -10.82 -10.65
CA PHE A 74 -6.18 -10.62 -10.37
C PHE A 74 -6.90 -10.18 -11.64
N ALA A 75 -8.12 -10.70 -11.86
CA ALA A 75 -9.00 -10.23 -12.92
C ALA A 75 -10.46 -10.30 -12.47
N GLN A 76 -11.23 -9.26 -12.78
CA GLN A 76 -12.67 -9.20 -12.45
C GLN A 76 -13.41 -8.37 -13.49
N ALA A 77 -14.60 -8.83 -13.90
CA ALA A 77 -15.51 -8.15 -14.84
C ALA A 77 -16.88 -7.90 -14.19
N GLY A 78 -17.72 -7.11 -14.86
CA GLY A 78 -19.11 -6.87 -14.43
C GLY A 78 -19.24 -5.94 -13.22
N LEU A 79 -18.25 -5.06 -12.98
CA LEU A 79 -18.24 -4.17 -11.82
C LEU A 79 -18.93 -2.84 -12.17
N SER A 80 -19.94 -2.41 -11.42
CA SER A 80 -20.50 -1.05 -11.57
C SER A 80 -19.66 0.01 -10.86
N GLN A 81 -19.00 -0.36 -9.76
CA GLN A 81 -18.01 0.41 -9.01
C GLN A 81 -17.11 -0.55 -8.24
N ALA A 82 -15.87 -0.16 -7.94
CA ALA A 82 -14.99 -0.97 -7.10
C ALA A 82 -13.83 -0.19 -6.49
N LEU A 83 -13.37 -0.64 -5.32
CA LEU A 83 -12.02 -0.37 -4.84
C LEU A 83 -11.24 -1.69 -4.83
N VAL A 84 -10.37 -1.87 -5.81
CA VAL A 84 -9.51 -3.06 -5.94
C VAL A 84 -8.19 -2.79 -5.23
N ARG A 85 -7.72 -3.78 -4.46
CA ARG A 85 -6.41 -3.76 -3.78
C ARG A 85 -5.72 -5.11 -3.95
N SER A 86 -4.44 -5.11 -4.29
CA SER A 86 -3.65 -6.35 -4.28
C SER A 86 -3.48 -6.86 -2.85
N SER A 87 -3.44 -8.19 -2.68
CA SER A 87 -3.09 -8.79 -1.39
C SER A 87 -1.64 -8.48 -1.00
N LYS A 88 -0.73 -8.53 -1.99
CA LYS A 88 0.70 -8.23 -1.82
C LYS A 88 0.93 -6.73 -1.70
N ARG A 89 1.63 -6.33 -0.63
CA ARG A 89 1.91 -4.94 -0.21
C ARG A 89 3.40 -4.59 -0.26
N TRP A 90 4.25 -5.60 -0.46
CA TRP A 90 5.65 -5.41 -0.83
C TRP A 90 5.79 -5.06 -2.33
N TYR A 91 7.03 -4.77 -2.75
CA TYR A 91 7.32 -4.34 -4.10
C TYR A 91 7.02 -5.42 -5.16
N VAL A 92 6.00 -5.17 -5.99
CA VAL A 92 5.76 -5.91 -7.25
C VAL A 92 5.66 -4.88 -8.37
N ARG A 93 6.21 -5.20 -9.54
CA ARG A 93 6.04 -4.39 -10.75
C ARG A 93 4.65 -4.61 -11.33
N PHE A 94 3.64 -4.05 -10.68
CA PHE A 94 2.26 -4.22 -11.08
C PHE A 94 1.96 -3.56 -12.44
N GLY A 95 1.22 -4.27 -13.29
CA GLY A 95 0.50 -3.70 -14.42
C GLY A 95 -0.98 -3.57 -14.07
N ILE A 96 -1.61 -2.48 -14.50
CA ILE A 96 -3.04 -2.25 -14.38
C ILE A 96 -3.60 -2.13 -15.79
N THR A 97 -4.68 -2.84 -16.07
CA THR A 97 -5.48 -2.59 -17.27
C THR A 97 -6.96 -2.58 -16.92
N VAL A 98 -7.66 -1.56 -17.40
CA VAL A 98 -9.09 -1.36 -17.17
C VAL A 98 -9.81 -1.17 -18.49
N TRP A 99 -10.88 -1.92 -18.65
CA TRP A 99 -11.82 -1.85 -19.76
C TRP A 99 -13.19 -1.43 -19.25
N GLN A 100 -13.95 -0.83 -20.14
CA GLN A 100 -15.38 -0.63 -20.00
C GLN A 100 -16.10 -1.51 -21.02
N ASP A 101 -16.94 -2.38 -20.50
CA ASP A 101 -17.70 -3.38 -21.24
C ASP A 101 -19.15 -2.90 -21.35
N HIS A 102 -19.67 -2.79 -22.57
CA HIS A 102 -21.06 -2.47 -22.86
C HIS A 102 -21.76 -3.67 -23.49
N THR A 103 -22.92 -4.03 -22.96
CA THR A 103 -23.75 -5.10 -23.53
C THR A 103 -24.88 -4.48 -24.34
N ALA A 104 -24.89 -4.74 -25.64
CA ALA A 104 -25.99 -4.32 -26.52
C ALA A 104 -27.27 -5.14 -26.27
N GLU A 105 -28.41 -4.67 -26.78
CA GLU A 105 -29.71 -5.36 -26.62
C GLU A 105 -29.73 -6.79 -27.19
N ASP A 106 -28.88 -7.07 -28.18
CA ASP A 106 -28.70 -8.40 -28.78
C ASP A 106 -27.80 -9.34 -27.94
N GLY A 107 -27.35 -8.89 -26.77
CA GLY A 107 -26.48 -9.61 -25.85
C GLY A 107 -24.99 -9.55 -26.22
N LYS A 108 -24.61 -8.84 -27.28
CA LYS A 108 -23.20 -8.71 -27.68
C LYS A 108 -22.47 -7.73 -26.76
N VAL A 109 -21.35 -8.17 -26.20
CA VAL A 109 -20.47 -7.33 -25.37
C VAL A 109 -19.41 -6.67 -26.24
N THR A 110 -19.27 -5.35 -26.13
CA THR A 110 -18.16 -4.57 -26.68
C THR A 110 -17.28 -4.06 -25.55
N SER A 111 -15.99 -4.36 -25.61
CA SER A 111 -15.00 -3.93 -24.62
C SER A 111 -14.13 -2.81 -25.17
N THR A 112 -14.02 -1.71 -24.44
CA THR A 112 -13.10 -0.61 -24.76
C THR A 112 -12.08 -0.47 -23.64
N GLN A 113 -10.78 -0.55 -23.95
CA GLN A 113 -9.75 -0.27 -22.96
C GLN A 113 -9.73 1.23 -22.66
N VAL A 114 -9.96 1.60 -21.40
CA VAL A 114 -10.06 3.01 -20.98
C VAL A 114 -8.83 3.48 -20.23
N PHE A 115 -8.07 2.56 -19.63
CA PHE A 115 -6.89 2.89 -18.84
C PHE A 115 -5.92 1.71 -18.82
N SER A 116 -4.63 2.01 -18.94
CA SER A 116 -3.55 1.04 -18.73
C SER A 116 -2.36 1.77 -18.12
N HIS A 117 -1.73 1.14 -17.13
CA HIS A 117 -0.57 1.70 -16.45
C HIS A 117 0.41 0.60 -16.06
N ALA A 118 1.66 0.75 -16.46
CA ALA A 118 2.76 -0.08 -16.00
C ALA A 118 3.43 0.59 -14.81
N TYR A 119 3.74 -0.14 -13.74
CA TYR A 119 4.48 0.42 -12.62
C TYR A 119 5.78 1.07 -13.12
N ASP A 120 5.87 2.39 -12.92
CA ASP A 120 7.04 3.19 -13.21
C ASP A 120 7.15 4.28 -12.14
N SER A 121 8.14 4.16 -11.26
CA SER A 121 8.41 5.09 -10.17
C SER A 121 9.49 6.13 -10.52
N LYS A 122 9.99 6.15 -11.76
CA LYS A 122 11.02 7.09 -12.18
C LYS A 122 10.56 8.53 -11.93
N ASP A 123 11.39 9.29 -11.22
CA ASP A 123 11.16 10.68 -10.81
C ASP A 123 9.89 10.91 -9.94
N LYS A 124 9.20 9.84 -9.53
CA LYS A 124 8.00 9.89 -8.68
C LYS A 124 8.37 9.75 -7.21
N GLN A 125 7.51 10.32 -6.36
CA GLN A 125 7.67 10.24 -4.92
C GLN A 125 7.34 8.82 -4.42
N VAL A 126 8.32 8.15 -3.84
CA VAL A 126 8.15 6.84 -3.19
C VAL A 126 8.47 6.99 -1.71
N LEU A 127 7.60 6.49 -0.86
CA LEU A 127 7.74 6.56 0.58
C LEU A 127 8.12 5.18 1.12
N ILE A 128 9.22 5.10 1.86
CA ILE A 128 9.66 3.87 2.54
C ILE A 128 9.61 4.14 4.04
N ILE A 129 8.72 3.45 4.74
CA ILE A 129 8.51 3.65 6.18
C ILE A 129 9.25 2.55 6.95
N PHE A 130 10.15 2.97 7.84
CA PHE A 130 10.85 2.11 8.78
C PHE A 130 10.11 2.11 10.12
N PRO A 131 10.13 1.00 10.89
CA PRO A 131 9.58 0.98 12.22
C PRO A 131 10.41 1.89 13.15
N VAL A 132 9.76 2.39 14.20
CA VAL A 132 10.46 3.11 15.28
C VAL A 132 10.78 2.12 16.39
N GLY A 133 12.02 2.13 16.89
CA GLY A 133 12.39 1.42 18.11
C GLY A 133 13.61 0.50 18.01
N THR A 134 14.09 0.19 16.80
CA THR A 134 15.26 -0.69 16.61
C THR A 134 16.32 -0.02 15.71
N LEU A 135 17.50 0.22 16.31
CA LEU A 135 18.66 0.79 15.60
C LEU A 135 19.23 -0.19 14.57
N GLY A 136 19.45 -1.45 14.96
CA GLY A 136 20.08 -2.48 14.13
C GLY A 136 19.33 -2.73 12.82
N ASP A 137 18.01 -2.89 12.90
CA ASP A 137 17.17 -3.14 11.73
C ASP A 137 17.23 -1.96 10.74
N THR A 138 17.13 -0.73 11.25
CA THR A 138 17.20 0.46 10.39
C THR A 138 18.56 0.57 9.69
N LEU A 139 19.66 0.32 10.42
CA LEU A 139 21.01 0.30 9.83
C LEU A 139 21.16 -0.74 8.73
N ALA A 140 20.59 -1.93 8.92
CA ALA A 140 20.60 -3.01 7.93
C ALA A 140 19.74 -2.68 6.69
N TRP A 141 18.62 -2.00 6.88
CA TRP A 141 17.62 -1.84 5.83
C TRP A 141 17.76 -0.58 4.97
N VAL A 142 18.34 0.51 5.51
CA VAL A 142 18.55 1.75 4.74
C VAL A 142 19.32 1.54 3.43
N PRO A 143 20.41 0.75 3.37
CA PRO A 143 21.10 0.46 2.11
C PRO A 143 20.19 -0.11 1.01
N TYR A 144 19.20 -0.94 1.37
CA TYR A 144 18.23 -1.47 0.40
C TYR A 144 17.27 -0.39 -0.11
N ALA A 145 16.85 0.55 0.75
CA ALA A 145 16.06 1.71 0.33
C ALA A 145 16.84 2.63 -0.62
N THR A 146 18.13 2.87 -0.35
CA THR A 146 19.03 3.61 -1.26
C THR A 146 19.16 2.90 -2.60
N ARG A 147 19.43 1.60 -2.60
CA ARG A 147 19.51 0.79 -3.83
C ARG A 147 18.20 0.84 -4.62
N PHE A 148 17.05 0.81 -3.95
CA PHE A 148 15.76 0.96 -4.60
C PHE A 148 15.65 2.30 -5.34
N ALA A 149 16.03 3.41 -4.68
CA ALA A 149 16.02 4.74 -5.26
C ALA A 149 16.87 4.81 -6.55
N GLU A 150 18.06 4.22 -6.52
CA GLU A 150 18.99 4.18 -7.66
C GLU A 150 18.45 3.33 -8.81
N VAL A 151 18.09 2.07 -8.53
CA VAL A 151 17.63 1.11 -9.55
C VAL A 151 16.33 1.54 -10.20
N ARG A 152 15.43 2.16 -9.43
CA ARG A 152 14.12 2.62 -9.91
C ARG A 152 14.06 4.10 -10.27
N GLN A 153 15.18 4.81 -10.11
CA GLN A 153 15.30 6.25 -10.35
C GLN A 153 14.19 7.05 -9.66
N ALA A 154 13.79 6.61 -8.46
CA ALA A 154 12.64 7.17 -7.74
C ALA A 154 13.10 8.26 -6.77
N ARG A 155 12.23 9.26 -6.52
CA ARG A 155 12.44 10.24 -5.45
C ARG A 155 12.01 9.62 -4.12
N VAL A 156 12.94 8.92 -3.48
CA VAL A 156 12.67 8.19 -2.23
C VAL A 156 12.71 9.11 -1.03
N THR A 157 11.68 9.02 -0.19
CA THR A 157 11.64 9.56 1.16
C THR A 157 11.61 8.40 2.16
N CYS A 158 12.52 8.39 3.12
CA CYS A 158 12.57 7.39 4.19
C CYS A 158 12.04 7.99 5.49
N ALA A 159 11.00 7.39 6.06
CA ALA A 159 10.45 7.82 7.34
C ALA A 159 10.96 6.90 8.46
N MET A 160 11.59 7.48 9.48
CA MET A 160 12.21 6.74 10.59
C MET A 160 12.22 7.55 11.89
N SER A 161 12.89 7.04 12.92
CA SER A 161 13.13 7.80 14.16
C SER A 161 14.03 9.01 13.91
N GLU A 162 13.69 10.16 14.48
CA GLU A 162 14.48 11.40 14.42
C GLU A 162 15.95 11.19 14.84
N LEU A 163 16.17 10.35 15.87
CA LEU A 163 17.50 10.05 16.39
C LEU A 163 18.42 9.37 15.37
N LEU A 164 17.85 8.71 14.35
CA LEU A 164 18.59 7.95 13.34
C LEU A 164 18.90 8.79 12.10
N ILE A 165 18.11 9.84 11.82
CA ILE A 165 18.27 10.67 10.62
C ILE A 165 19.70 11.22 10.46
N PRO A 166 20.34 11.79 11.50
CA PRO A 166 21.70 12.33 11.38
C PRO A 166 22.76 11.30 10.97
N LEU A 167 22.52 10.01 11.21
CA LEU A 167 23.45 8.93 10.85
C LEU A 167 23.50 8.69 9.34
N PHE A 168 22.41 8.97 8.63
CA PHE A 168 22.26 8.62 7.22
C PHE A 168 22.28 9.81 6.27
N GLN A 169 21.76 10.96 6.69
CA GLN A 169 21.53 12.12 5.80
C GLN A 169 22.79 12.58 5.04
N ASN A 170 23.96 12.54 5.68
CA ASN A 170 25.22 12.94 5.05
C ASN A 170 25.77 11.88 4.09
N ALA A 171 25.52 10.59 4.39
CA ALA A 171 25.96 9.47 3.55
C ALA A 171 25.07 9.30 2.31
N TYR A 172 23.77 9.65 2.42
CA TYR A 172 22.79 9.49 1.36
C TYR A 172 22.04 10.81 1.08
N PRO A 173 22.73 11.85 0.57
CA PRO A 173 22.15 13.19 0.40
C PRO A 173 21.02 13.26 -0.65
N HIS A 174 20.87 12.22 -1.47
CA HIS A 174 19.81 12.10 -2.48
C HIS A 174 18.52 11.47 -1.93
N ILE A 175 18.54 10.95 -0.70
CA ILE A 175 17.37 10.41 0.00
C ILE A 175 16.86 11.46 0.98
N ASN A 176 15.55 11.71 0.95
CA ASN A 176 14.93 12.58 1.93
C ASN A 176 14.60 11.79 3.20
N PHE A 177 15.19 12.12 4.33
CA PHE A 177 14.92 11.47 5.61
C PHE A 177 13.99 12.34 6.46
N VAL A 178 12.91 11.76 6.97
CA VAL A 178 11.88 12.48 7.73
C VAL A 178 11.41 11.64 8.92
N THR A 179 10.74 12.29 9.87
CA THR A 179 10.08 11.58 10.96
C THR A 179 8.71 11.06 10.54
N HIS A 180 8.13 10.14 11.31
CA HIS A 180 6.75 9.72 11.10
C HIS A 180 5.75 10.87 11.30
N ASP A 181 6.07 11.84 12.16
CA ASP A 181 5.20 13.00 12.40
C ASP A 181 5.27 14.00 11.25
N ASP A 182 6.42 14.13 10.58
CA ASP A 182 6.53 14.88 9.33
C ASP A 182 5.67 14.24 8.22
N VAL A 183 5.65 12.89 8.14
CA VAL A 183 4.79 12.18 7.18
C VAL A 183 3.32 12.53 7.40
N ARG A 184 2.87 12.55 8.67
CA ARG A 184 1.48 12.87 9.03
C ARG A 184 1.16 14.34 8.79
N THR A 185 1.99 15.23 9.32
CA THR A 185 1.78 16.69 9.28
C THR A 185 1.78 17.21 7.86
N ASN A 186 2.72 16.73 7.03
CA ASN A 186 2.84 17.14 5.63
C ASN A 186 2.02 16.28 4.67
N LYS A 187 1.24 15.31 5.18
CA LYS A 187 0.39 14.41 4.39
C LYS A 187 1.14 13.73 3.24
N LEU A 188 2.35 13.23 3.50
CA LEU A 188 3.21 12.68 2.45
C LEU A 188 2.62 11.41 1.81
N THR A 189 1.83 10.65 2.57
CA THR A 189 1.13 9.47 2.05
C THR A 189 0.06 9.81 1.01
N GLU A 190 -0.52 11.02 1.06
CA GLU A 190 -1.50 11.52 0.08
C GLU A 190 -0.85 12.01 -1.23
N GLN A 191 0.48 12.19 -1.23
CA GLN A 191 1.26 12.68 -2.36
C GLN A 191 2.09 11.57 -3.02
N ALA A 192 2.34 10.47 -2.30
CA ALA A 192 3.17 9.38 -2.75
C ALA A 192 2.53 8.60 -3.90
N TYR A 193 3.35 8.27 -4.90
CA TYR A 193 3.00 7.32 -5.96
C TYR A 193 3.01 5.89 -5.44
N ALA A 194 3.96 5.56 -4.57
CA ALA A 194 4.06 4.26 -3.92
C ALA A 194 4.51 4.41 -2.47
N THR A 195 4.05 3.50 -1.61
CA THR A 195 4.46 3.45 -0.20
C THR A 195 4.72 2.01 0.21
N TYR A 196 5.88 1.76 0.79
CA TYR A 196 6.31 0.46 1.31
C TYR A 196 6.62 0.54 2.79
N TYR A 197 6.08 -0.38 3.58
CA TYR A 197 6.42 -0.51 4.99
C TYR A 197 7.45 -1.62 5.15
N LEU A 198 8.61 -1.27 5.68
CA LEU A 198 9.61 -2.23 6.11
C LEU A 198 9.32 -2.62 7.55
N GLY A 199 9.66 -3.84 7.92
CA GLY A 199 9.45 -4.34 9.27
C GLY A 199 9.57 -5.85 9.34
N LEU A 200 9.50 -6.36 10.57
CA LEU A 200 9.40 -7.79 10.83
C LEU A 200 7.93 -8.16 10.98
N PHE A 201 7.39 -8.88 10.01
CA PHE A 201 5.99 -9.31 10.01
C PHE A 201 5.90 -10.77 10.48
N PHE A 202 5.78 -10.98 11.79
CA PHE A 202 5.81 -12.31 12.41
C PHE A 202 4.61 -13.19 12.03
N ASP A 203 3.44 -12.59 11.94
CA ASP A 203 2.16 -13.27 11.67
C ASP A 203 1.72 -13.11 10.20
N ASP A 204 2.67 -13.01 9.28
CA ASP A 204 2.42 -12.87 7.83
C ASP A 204 2.55 -14.20 7.08
N ALA A 205 1.77 -15.20 7.50
CA ALA A 205 1.79 -16.54 6.90
C ALA A 205 1.43 -16.52 5.39
N ALA A 206 0.60 -15.56 4.97
CA ALA A 206 0.22 -15.38 3.57
C ALA A 206 1.30 -14.67 2.75
N CYS A 207 2.36 -14.13 3.37
CA CYS A 207 3.39 -13.33 2.71
C CYS A 207 2.79 -12.12 1.98
N ASP A 208 1.88 -11.40 2.64
CA ASP A 208 1.23 -10.21 2.11
C ASP A 208 2.09 -8.96 2.30
N TRP A 209 2.87 -8.87 3.39
CA TRP A 209 3.73 -7.74 3.70
C TRP A 209 5.21 -7.98 3.39
N GLN A 210 5.63 -9.24 3.35
CA GLN A 210 6.98 -9.65 2.94
C GLN A 210 6.90 -10.79 1.91
N PRO A 211 7.83 -10.86 0.93
CA PRO A 211 7.82 -11.91 -0.09
C PRO A 211 8.20 -13.29 0.46
N SER A 212 8.89 -13.34 1.60
CA SER A 212 9.30 -14.56 2.28
C SER A 212 9.43 -14.27 3.77
N ASP A 213 9.22 -15.27 4.61
CA ASP A 213 9.45 -15.16 6.05
C ASP A 213 10.91 -14.76 6.31
N PHE A 214 11.11 -13.65 7.01
CA PHE A 214 12.45 -13.11 7.30
C PHE A 214 13.34 -14.09 8.06
N ARG A 215 12.76 -15.05 8.80
CA ARG A 215 13.52 -16.09 9.52
C ARG A 215 14.21 -17.07 8.58
N LEU A 216 13.78 -17.15 7.33
CA LEU A 216 14.36 -18.03 6.30
C LEU A 216 15.46 -17.34 5.49
N VAL A 217 15.41 -16.00 5.39
CA VAL A 217 16.29 -15.22 4.52
C VAL A 217 17.25 -14.29 5.28
N GLY A 218 17.12 -14.22 6.61
CA GLY A 218 17.87 -13.29 7.44
C GLY A 218 17.19 -11.93 7.57
N ILE A 219 17.51 -11.24 8.66
CA ILE A 219 16.99 -9.88 8.94
C ILE A 219 17.80 -8.81 8.19
N ALA A 220 19.01 -9.12 7.71
CA ALA A 220 19.94 -8.21 7.04
C ALA A 220 20.69 -8.91 5.91
#